data_AF-A0AAD5UK64-F1
#
_entry.id   AF-A0AAD5UK64-F1
#
_cell.length_a   1.000
_cell.length_b   1.000
_cell.length_c   1.000
_cell.angle_alpha   90.00
_cell.angle_beta   90.00
_cell.angle_gamma   90.00
#
_symmetry.space_group_name_H-M   'P 1'
#
loop_
_entity.id
_entity.type
_entity.pdbx_description
1 polymer ?
#
loop_
_entity_poly.entity_id
_entity_poly.type
_entity_poly.pdbx_seq_one_letter_code
_entity_poly.pdbx_strand_id
1 'polypeptide(L)'
;MNRRYNIKLWKSFTDVFNCLPIAALVDDKIFCMHGYILLINSGLSPDLHSMDQIRRVIRPTDIPDTGLLCDLVWADPEKDSSGFCENDRGISFTFGADVVSRFTQKHDLDLICRAHQVVEDGYEFFAKRQLLTLFSAPNYCGEFDNAGAMMSVDENLMCSFQVTVSNIGFKARR
;
A
#
# COMPACT_ATOMS: atom_id res chain seq x y z
N MET A 1 -21.99 -6.63 23.58
CA MET A 1 -20.69 -7.06 23.02
C MET A 1 -19.97 -7.91 24.07
N ASN A 2 -19.77 -9.20 23.81
CA ASN A 2 -18.95 -10.03 24.68
C ASN A 2 -17.47 -9.68 24.46
N ARG A 3 -16.78 -9.30 25.54
CA ARG A 3 -15.35 -9.00 25.51
C ARG A 3 -14.59 -10.32 25.31
N ARG A 4 -14.06 -10.55 24.10
CA ARG A 4 -13.36 -11.81 23.77
C ARG A 4 -12.03 -11.98 24.51
N TYR A 5 -11.33 -10.88 24.80
CA TYR A 5 -10.02 -10.83 25.49
C TYR A 5 -9.87 -9.54 26.32
N ASN A 6 -8.64 -9.19 26.73
CA ASN A 6 -8.34 -8.03 27.58
C ASN A 6 -7.39 -7.01 26.91
N ILE A 7 -7.23 -5.84 27.54
CA ILE A 7 -6.38 -4.74 27.04
C ILE A 7 -4.90 -5.14 26.99
N LYS A 8 -4.45 -6.01 27.89
CA LYS A 8 -3.05 -6.48 27.92
C LYS A 8 -2.70 -7.21 26.62
N LEU A 9 -3.59 -8.07 26.14
CA LEU A 9 -3.38 -8.76 24.87
C LEU A 9 -3.33 -7.78 23.68
N TRP A 10 -4.19 -6.77 23.66
CA TRP A 10 -4.14 -5.72 22.63
C TRP A 10 -2.79 -4.98 22.63
N LYS A 11 -2.28 -4.60 23.81
CA LYS A 11 -0.95 -3.98 23.92
C LYS A 11 0.16 -4.90 23.41
N SER A 12 0.09 -6.20 23.68
CA SER A 12 1.06 -7.15 23.12
C SER A 12 0.99 -7.26 21.60
N PHE A 13 -0.20 -7.09 20.99
CA PHE A 13 -0.30 -6.98 19.53
C PHE A 13 0.32 -5.66 19.02
N THR A 14 0.11 -4.54 19.71
CA THR A 14 0.76 -3.26 19.39
C THR A 14 2.28 -3.39 19.42
N ASP A 15 2.85 -4.05 20.43
CA ASP A 15 4.30 -4.30 20.51
C ASP A 15 4.82 -5.09 19.29
N VAL A 16 4.03 -6.06 18.82
CA VAL A 16 4.34 -6.84 17.60
C VAL A 16 4.23 -5.97 16.34
N PHE A 17 3.16 -5.18 16.21
CA PHE A 17 2.93 -4.31 15.05
C PHE A 17 4.04 -3.26 14.90
N ASN A 18 4.52 -2.70 16.01
CA ASN A 18 5.62 -1.73 16.03
C ASN A 18 6.95 -2.33 15.55
N CYS A 19 7.07 -3.66 15.44
CA CYS A 19 8.24 -4.35 14.94
C CYS A 19 8.15 -4.77 13.47
N LEU A 20 7.00 -4.61 12.81
CA LEU A 20 6.79 -5.05 11.43
C LEU A 20 7.77 -4.35 10.46
N PRO A 21 8.23 -5.03 9.40
CA PRO A 21 8.93 -4.37 8.30
C PRO A 21 7.96 -3.46 7.53
N ILE A 22 8.49 -2.40 6.92
CA ILE A 22 7.67 -1.33 6.31
C ILE A 22 7.56 -1.48 4.79
N ALA A 23 8.59 -2.04 4.15
CA ALA A 23 8.64 -2.26 2.72
C ALA A 23 9.46 -3.53 2.41
N ALA A 24 9.27 -4.06 1.20
CA ALA A 24 10.07 -5.13 0.65
C ALA A 24 10.52 -4.79 -0.77
N LEU A 25 11.61 -5.40 -1.21
CA LEU A 25 12.11 -5.29 -2.58
C LEU A 25 12.28 -6.71 -3.10
N VAL A 26 11.59 -7.03 -4.20
CA VAL A 26 11.62 -8.35 -4.84
C VAL A 26 12.51 -8.24 -6.07
N ASP A 27 13.59 -9.02 -6.07
CA ASP A 27 14.58 -9.14 -7.14
C ASP A 27 15.10 -7.78 -7.66
N ASP A 28 15.23 -6.81 -6.76
CA ASP A 28 15.63 -5.43 -7.06
C ASP A 28 14.77 -4.68 -8.11
N LYS A 29 13.59 -5.23 -8.47
CA LYS A 29 12.72 -4.67 -9.52
C LYS A 29 11.31 -4.33 -9.06
N ILE A 30 10.79 -5.00 -8.04
CA ILE A 30 9.44 -4.74 -7.52
C ILE A 30 9.52 -4.21 -6.10
N PHE A 31 9.15 -2.94 -5.92
CA PHE A 31 9.10 -2.32 -4.60
C PHE A 31 7.70 -2.47 -4.00
N CYS A 32 7.62 -3.10 -2.83
CA CYS A 32 6.38 -3.46 -2.16
C CYS A 32 6.17 -2.66 -0.86
N MET A 33 4.96 -2.13 -0.67
CA MET A 33 4.60 -1.31 0.49
C MET A 33 3.09 -1.31 0.71
N HIS A 34 2.58 -0.83 1.84
CA HIS A 34 1.12 -0.72 2.03
C HIS A 34 0.55 0.53 1.34
N GLY A 35 1.14 1.68 1.66
CA GLY A 35 0.83 3.04 1.17
C GLY A 35 1.52 3.36 -0.15
N TYR A 36 2.26 4.47 -0.15
CA TYR A 36 3.21 4.84 -1.19
C TYR A 36 4.36 5.71 -0.67
N ILE A 37 5.37 5.97 -1.50
CA ILE A 37 6.62 6.62 -1.13
C ILE A 37 6.59 8.12 -1.44
N LEU A 38 7.03 8.93 -0.49
CA LEU A 38 7.02 10.37 -0.65
C LEU A 38 8.33 10.93 -1.19
N LEU A 39 8.21 11.63 -2.32
CA LEU A 39 9.19 12.51 -2.96
C LEU A 39 8.62 13.93 -3.07
N ILE A 40 8.16 14.56 -1.98
CA ILE A 40 7.71 15.97 -2.08
C ILE A 40 8.90 16.87 -2.34
N ASN A 41 8.86 17.55 -3.49
CA ASN A 41 9.55 18.82 -3.70
C ASN A 41 8.48 19.88 -3.97
N SER A 42 8.00 20.49 -2.88
CA SER A 42 7.30 21.78 -2.89
C SER A 42 7.88 22.72 -1.82
N GLY A 43 9.19 22.62 -1.57
CA GLY A 43 9.94 23.73 -1.00
C GLY A 43 10.50 23.59 0.42
N LEU A 44 10.37 22.47 1.15
CA LEU A 44 11.16 22.15 2.37
C LEU A 44 10.78 20.75 2.93
N SER A 45 11.18 19.63 2.29
CA SER A 45 11.41 18.33 2.96
C SER A 45 11.99 17.26 2.00
N PRO A 46 13.17 16.64 2.25
CA PRO A 46 13.92 15.79 1.29
C PRO A 46 13.92 14.25 1.54
N ASP A 47 12.98 13.66 2.26
CA ASP A 47 13.31 12.46 3.05
C ASP A 47 13.22 11.06 2.41
N LEU A 48 13.18 10.93 1.08
CA LEU A 48 13.63 9.67 0.46
C LEU A 48 14.49 9.83 -0.79
N HIS A 49 15.79 9.85 -0.58
CA HIS A 49 16.82 9.82 -1.60
C HIS A 49 17.39 8.43 -1.85
N SER A 50 17.37 7.57 -0.83
CA SER A 50 17.88 6.21 -0.88
C SER A 50 16.97 5.27 -0.10
N MET A 51 16.85 4.03 -0.57
CA MET A 51 16.20 2.94 0.16
C MET A 51 16.83 2.71 1.55
N ASP A 52 18.07 3.17 1.77
CA ASP A 52 18.74 3.11 3.08
C ASP A 52 18.01 3.89 4.17
N GLN A 53 17.24 4.92 3.82
CA GLN A 53 16.44 5.64 4.81
C GLN A 53 15.34 4.74 5.40
N ILE A 54 14.74 3.87 4.60
CA ILE A 54 13.79 2.85 5.08
C ILE A 54 14.52 1.83 5.96
N ARG A 55 15.72 1.40 5.55
CA ARG A 55 16.55 0.44 6.32
C ARG A 55 16.98 0.98 7.70
N ARG A 56 17.11 2.31 7.83
CA ARG A 56 17.52 2.99 9.07
C ARG A 56 16.37 3.24 10.04
N VAL A 57 15.12 2.94 9.69
CA VAL A 57 14.00 3.07 10.62
C VAL A 57 14.21 2.11 11.80
N ILE A 58 14.42 2.70 12.97
CA ILE A 58 14.61 1.96 14.22
C ILE A 58 13.27 1.40 14.66
N ARG A 59 13.25 0.12 15.02
CA ARG A 59 12.07 -0.57 15.56
C ARG A 59 12.38 -1.09 16.98
N PRO A 60 11.39 -1.13 17.88
CA PRO A 60 9.97 -0.83 17.67
C PRO A 60 9.70 0.67 17.49
N THR A 61 8.77 1.02 16.58
CA THR A 61 8.29 2.40 16.39
C THR A 61 6.80 2.40 16.14
N ASP A 62 6.12 3.44 16.62
CA ASP A 62 4.75 3.75 16.21
C ASP A 62 4.76 4.49 14.85
N ILE A 63 3.62 4.55 14.18
CA ILE A 63 3.46 5.33 12.94
C ILE A 63 3.22 6.79 13.33
N PRO A 64 4.09 7.73 12.92
CA PRO A 64 3.89 9.15 13.19
C PRO A 64 2.74 9.72 12.35
N ASP A 65 2.21 10.87 12.77
CA ASP A 65 1.15 11.58 12.04
C ASP A 65 1.63 12.22 10.72
N THR A 66 2.95 12.34 10.54
CA THR A 66 3.60 12.92 9.34
C THR A 66 4.96 12.28 9.05
N GLY A 67 5.47 12.49 7.83
CA GLY A 67 6.81 12.08 7.41
C GLY A 67 6.88 10.66 6.85
N LEU A 68 8.10 10.22 6.52
CA LEU A 68 8.35 9.02 5.71
C LEU A 68 7.53 7.80 6.11
N LEU A 69 7.48 7.44 7.41
CA LEU A 69 6.77 6.25 7.86
C LEU A 69 5.24 6.39 7.74
N CYS A 70 4.70 7.58 7.97
CA CYS A 70 3.29 7.89 7.74
C CYS A 70 2.95 7.67 6.27
N ASP A 71 3.77 8.25 5.40
CA ASP A 71 3.56 8.29 3.97
C ASP A 71 3.61 6.89 3.33
N LEU A 72 4.61 6.09 3.71
CA LEU A 72 4.78 4.69 3.30
C LEU A 72 3.54 3.82 3.59
N VAL A 73 2.66 4.26 4.48
CA VAL A 73 1.44 3.54 4.89
C VAL A 73 0.16 4.21 4.39
N TRP A 74 0.12 5.54 4.25
CA TRP A 74 -1.12 6.30 4.05
C TRP A 74 -1.28 7.02 2.70
N ALA A 75 -0.21 7.19 1.91
CA ALA A 75 -0.30 7.89 0.63
C ALA A 75 -1.06 7.07 -0.44
N ASP A 76 -1.76 7.76 -1.36
CA ASP A 76 -2.59 7.16 -2.40
C ASP A 76 -2.36 7.72 -3.83
N PRO A 77 -2.36 6.88 -4.89
CA PRO A 77 -2.30 7.36 -6.26
C PRO A 77 -3.59 8.04 -6.69
N GLU A 78 -3.49 9.11 -7.49
CA GLU A 78 -4.65 9.85 -8.02
C GLU A 78 -4.46 10.19 -9.51
N LYS A 79 -5.43 9.78 -10.35
CA LYS A 79 -5.34 9.80 -11.83
C LYS A 79 -5.22 11.20 -12.42
N ASP A 80 -5.90 12.18 -11.84
CA ASP A 80 -5.96 13.54 -12.37
C ASP A 80 -5.02 14.50 -11.63
N SER A 81 -4.16 13.97 -10.74
CA SER A 81 -3.16 14.74 -10.01
C SER A 81 -1.81 14.79 -10.74
N SER A 82 -1.09 15.88 -10.56
CA SER A 82 0.31 16.03 -10.99
C SER A 82 1.14 16.39 -9.78
N GLY A 83 2.25 15.68 -9.57
CA GLY A 83 3.04 15.83 -8.35
C GLY A 83 2.31 15.27 -7.14
N PHE A 84 2.24 16.03 -6.06
CA PHE A 84 1.60 15.65 -4.80
C PHE A 84 0.49 16.63 -4.46
N CYS A 85 -0.63 16.11 -3.98
CA CYS A 85 -1.78 16.90 -3.53
C CYS A 85 -2.20 16.49 -2.10
N GLU A 86 -3.06 17.29 -1.48
CA GLU A 86 -3.67 16.92 -0.20
C GLU A 86 -4.52 15.66 -0.37
N ASN A 87 -4.49 14.79 0.64
CA ASN A 87 -5.28 13.58 0.64
C ASN A 87 -6.62 13.80 1.36
N ASP A 88 -7.73 13.42 0.73
CA ASP A 88 -9.08 13.48 1.31
C ASP A 88 -9.22 12.67 2.62
N ARG A 89 -8.28 11.77 2.91
CA ARG A 89 -8.19 11.08 4.21
C ARG A 89 -7.80 12.00 5.37
N GLY A 90 -7.32 13.21 5.10
CA GLY A 90 -6.78 14.14 6.09
C GLY A 90 -5.43 13.70 6.67
N ILE A 91 -4.76 12.73 6.05
CA ILE A 91 -3.43 12.22 6.44
C ILE A 91 -2.61 11.90 5.18
N SER A 92 -1.32 12.24 5.23
CA SER A 92 -0.41 12.13 4.09
C SER A 92 -0.94 12.83 2.83
N PHE A 93 -0.59 12.34 1.65
CA PHE A 93 -0.79 13.01 0.36
C PHE A 93 -1.32 12.04 -0.70
N THR A 94 -1.92 12.59 -1.76
CA THR A 94 -2.09 11.87 -3.02
C THR A 94 -0.93 12.16 -3.97
N PHE A 95 -0.72 11.32 -4.98
CA PHE A 95 0.35 11.51 -5.96
C PHE A 95 -0.01 11.06 -7.37
N GLY A 96 0.57 11.77 -8.34
CA GLY A 96 0.32 11.57 -9.76
C GLY A 96 1.20 10.48 -10.41
N ALA A 97 0.87 10.16 -11.66
CA ALA A 97 1.64 9.20 -12.46
C ALA A 97 3.08 9.67 -12.75
N ASP A 98 3.33 10.98 -12.73
CA ASP A 98 4.67 11.57 -12.88
C ASP A 98 5.57 11.25 -11.68
N VAL A 99 5.01 11.19 -10.47
CA VAL A 99 5.74 10.81 -9.26
C VAL A 99 6.16 9.35 -9.35
N VAL A 100 5.23 8.47 -9.73
CA VAL A 100 5.51 7.04 -9.94
C VAL A 100 6.61 6.85 -10.96
N SER A 101 6.49 7.50 -12.12
CA SER A 101 7.47 7.41 -13.20
C SER A 101 8.86 7.88 -12.77
N ARG A 102 8.94 8.99 -12.03
CA ARG A 102 10.22 9.52 -11.52
C ARG A 102 10.83 8.58 -10.50
N PHE A 103 10.03 8.01 -9.61
CA PHE A 103 10.51 7.10 -8.58
C PHE A 103 11.05 5.80 -9.17
N THR A 104 10.29 5.15 -10.06
CA THR A 104 10.73 3.90 -10.71
C THR A 104 12.00 4.10 -11.51
N GLN A 105 12.08 5.18 -12.30
CA GLN A 105 13.29 5.52 -13.07
C GLN A 105 14.51 5.79 -12.18
N LYS A 106 14.32 6.55 -11.09
CA LYS A 106 15.41 6.91 -10.17
C LYS A 106 16.02 5.67 -9.48
N HIS A 107 15.20 4.68 -9.18
CA HIS A 107 15.59 3.50 -8.41
C HIS A 107 15.75 2.24 -9.28
N ASP A 108 15.70 2.38 -10.61
CA ASP A 108 15.78 1.27 -11.57
C ASP A 108 14.77 0.14 -11.30
N LEU A 109 13.54 0.52 -10.95
CA LEU A 109 12.43 -0.38 -10.65
C LEU A 109 11.48 -0.53 -11.84
N ASP A 110 10.89 -1.71 -11.96
CA ASP A 110 9.89 -2.00 -12.99
C ASP A 110 8.47 -1.76 -12.46
N LEU A 111 8.24 -2.04 -11.17
CA LEU A 111 6.90 -2.01 -10.59
C LEU A 111 6.92 -1.56 -9.12
N ILE A 112 5.89 -0.81 -8.75
CA ILE A 112 5.53 -0.57 -7.35
C ILE A 112 4.26 -1.36 -7.05
N CYS A 113 4.31 -2.25 -6.06
CA CYS A 113 3.18 -3.04 -5.62
C CYS A 113 2.68 -2.55 -4.27
N ARG A 114 1.40 -2.18 -4.19
CA ARG A 114 0.82 -1.58 -2.99
C ARG A 114 -0.60 -2.05 -2.70
N ALA A 115 -1.19 -1.66 -1.55
CA ALA A 115 -2.53 -2.10 -1.14
C ALA A 115 -3.49 -0.93 -0.79
N HIS A 116 -4.07 -0.90 0.43
CA HIS A 116 -4.82 0.20 1.05
C HIS A 116 -6.15 0.67 0.43
N GLN A 117 -6.26 0.74 -0.90
CA GLN A 117 -7.48 1.15 -1.60
C GLN A 117 -8.26 -0.07 -2.07
N VAL A 118 -9.57 -0.05 -1.84
CA VAL A 118 -10.50 -1.04 -2.42
C VAL A 118 -10.57 -0.78 -3.92
N VAL A 119 -10.34 -1.83 -4.71
CA VAL A 119 -10.41 -1.79 -6.18
C VAL A 119 -11.31 -2.90 -6.68
N GLU A 120 -12.09 -2.63 -7.73
CA GLU A 120 -13.19 -3.48 -8.20
C GLU A 120 -12.79 -4.93 -8.45
N ASP A 121 -11.73 -5.16 -9.23
CA ASP A 121 -11.26 -6.51 -9.58
C ASP A 121 -10.29 -7.11 -8.54
N GLY A 122 -10.13 -6.46 -7.38
CA GLY A 122 -9.11 -6.81 -6.38
C GLY A 122 -7.69 -6.44 -6.79
N TYR A 123 -7.47 -5.98 -8.02
CA TYR A 123 -6.22 -5.35 -8.45
C TYR A 123 -6.49 -4.21 -9.45
N GLU A 124 -5.66 -3.18 -9.45
CA GLU A 124 -5.74 -2.08 -10.43
C GLU A 124 -4.34 -1.58 -10.80
N PHE A 125 -4.09 -1.39 -12.09
CA PHE A 125 -2.87 -0.76 -12.57
C PHE A 125 -3.00 0.77 -12.68
N PHE A 126 -1.91 1.44 -12.37
CA PHE A 126 -1.74 2.88 -12.47
C PHE A 126 -0.43 3.24 -13.20
N ALA A 127 -0.31 4.48 -13.67
CA ALA A 127 0.90 5.02 -14.30
C ALA A 127 1.52 4.09 -15.36
N LYS A 128 0.75 3.72 -16.40
CA LYS A 128 1.19 2.79 -17.46
C LYS A 128 1.73 1.45 -16.93
N ARG A 129 1.07 0.90 -15.90
CA ARG A 129 1.40 -0.36 -15.22
C ARG A 129 2.69 -0.32 -14.38
N GLN A 130 3.21 0.86 -14.08
CA GLN A 130 4.36 1.02 -13.18
C GLN A 130 3.96 0.99 -11.70
N LEU A 131 2.67 1.10 -11.39
CA LEU A 131 2.13 0.87 -10.05
C LEU A 131 0.94 -0.09 -10.12
N LEU A 132 0.87 -0.99 -9.15
CA LEU A 132 -0.21 -1.95 -8.97
C LEU A 132 -0.78 -1.78 -7.55
N THR A 133 -2.09 -1.57 -7.46
CA THR A 133 -2.85 -1.69 -6.22
C THR A 133 -3.43 -3.10 -6.13
N LEU A 134 -3.24 -3.78 -4.99
CA LEU A 134 -3.82 -5.08 -4.65
C LEU A 134 -4.74 -4.94 -3.44
N PHE A 135 -5.91 -5.54 -3.52
CA PHE A 135 -6.86 -5.65 -2.43
C PHE A 135 -7.38 -7.08 -2.35
N SER A 136 -7.14 -7.75 -1.22
CA SER A 136 -7.37 -9.20 -1.11
C SER A 136 -8.63 -9.58 -0.31
N ALA A 137 -9.41 -8.60 0.17
CA ALA A 137 -10.66 -8.84 0.89
C ALA A 137 -11.86 -8.65 -0.06
N PRO A 138 -12.45 -9.73 -0.60
CA PRO A 138 -13.64 -9.62 -1.44
C PRO A 138 -14.85 -9.17 -0.63
N ASN A 139 -15.78 -8.47 -1.27
CA ASN A 139 -16.97 -7.90 -0.64
C ASN A 139 -16.62 -7.13 0.65
N TYR A 140 -15.71 -6.16 0.52
CA TYR A 140 -15.15 -5.47 1.67
C TYR A 140 -16.24 -4.88 2.56
N CYS A 141 -16.15 -5.15 3.87
CA CYS A 141 -17.15 -4.78 4.89
C CYS A 141 -18.61 -5.20 4.60
N GLY A 142 -18.89 -5.97 3.55
CA GLY A 142 -20.26 -6.23 3.10
C GLY A 142 -20.93 -5.05 2.40
N GLU A 143 -20.16 -4.02 2.04
CA GLU A 143 -20.65 -2.75 1.46
C GLU A 143 -20.16 -2.53 0.02
N PHE A 144 -19.09 -3.22 -0.38
CA PHE A 144 -18.50 -3.13 -1.71
C PHE A 144 -18.73 -4.44 -2.46
N ASP A 145 -18.87 -4.41 -3.79
CA ASP A 145 -18.98 -5.62 -4.62
C ASP A 145 -17.62 -6.02 -5.22
N ASN A 146 -16.52 -5.64 -4.57
CA ASN A 146 -15.18 -5.87 -5.07
C ASN A 146 -14.76 -7.35 -4.97
N ALA A 147 -13.93 -7.80 -5.90
CA ALA A 147 -13.18 -9.04 -5.77
C ALA A 147 -11.97 -8.85 -4.85
N GLY A 148 -11.38 -9.96 -4.43
CA GLY A 148 -10.07 -10.01 -3.80
C GLY A 148 -9.04 -10.56 -4.79
N ALA A 149 -7.84 -10.00 -4.85
CA ALA A 149 -6.77 -10.54 -5.69
C ALA A 149 -5.46 -10.79 -4.94
N MET A 150 -4.62 -11.63 -5.54
CA MET A 150 -3.24 -11.89 -5.16
C MET A 150 -2.38 -11.89 -6.42
N MET A 151 -1.20 -11.26 -6.36
CA MET A 151 -0.19 -11.33 -7.41
C MET A 151 0.82 -12.44 -7.09
N SER A 152 1.04 -13.35 -8.04
CA SER A 152 2.13 -14.32 -8.04
C SER A 152 3.22 -13.84 -8.97
N VAL A 153 4.45 -13.79 -8.46
CA VAL A 153 5.66 -13.41 -9.22
C VAL A 153 6.53 -14.65 -9.33
N ASP A 154 6.87 -15.04 -10.57
CA ASP A 154 7.77 -16.16 -10.82
C ASP A 154 9.24 -15.74 -10.86
N GLU A 155 10.14 -16.70 -11.09
CA GLU A 155 11.59 -16.48 -11.17
C GLU A 155 12.05 -15.59 -12.34
N ASN A 156 11.20 -15.36 -13.34
CA ASN A 156 11.45 -14.46 -14.47
C ASN A 156 10.75 -13.11 -14.29
N LEU A 157 10.26 -12.81 -13.07
CA LEU A 157 9.46 -11.64 -12.73
C LEU A 157 8.15 -11.52 -13.52
N MET A 158 7.64 -12.64 -14.06
CA MET A 158 6.32 -12.67 -14.65
C MET A 158 5.27 -12.55 -13.55
N CYS A 159 4.47 -11.49 -13.63
CA CYS A 159 3.38 -11.24 -12.69
C CYS A 159 2.06 -11.84 -13.22
N SER A 160 1.46 -12.75 -12.46
CA SER A 160 0.13 -13.32 -12.71
C SER A 160 -0.82 -13.05 -11.55
N PHE A 161 -2.13 -13.03 -11.81
CA PHE A 161 -3.14 -12.65 -10.83
C PHE A 161 -4.11 -13.79 -10.57
N GLN A 162 -4.34 -14.08 -9.29
CA GLN A 162 -5.40 -14.97 -8.83
C GLN A 162 -6.50 -14.13 -8.20
N VAL A 163 -7.72 -14.21 -8.74
CA VAL A 163 -8.86 -13.40 -8.32
C VAL A 163 -9.92 -14.27 -7.66
N THR A 164 -10.42 -13.82 -6.52
CA THR A 164 -11.48 -14.44 -5.73
C THR A 164 -12.67 -13.50 -5.67
N VAL A 165 -13.81 -13.93 -6.21
CA VAL A 165 -15.08 -13.19 -6.13
C VAL A 165 -15.92 -13.70 -4.96
N SER A 166 -16.69 -12.80 -4.34
CA SER A 166 -17.61 -13.17 -3.26
C SER A 166 -18.87 -13.84 -3.83
N ASN A 167 -19.13 -15.09 -3.44
CA ASN A 167 -20.33 -15.83 -3.86
C ASN A 167 -21.58 -15.55 -2.97
N ILE A 168 -21.64 -14.40 -2.29
CA ILE A 168 -22.69 -14.13 -1.28
C ILE A 168 -24.11 -13.92 -1.90
N GLY A 169 -24.25 -14.06 -3.22
CA GLY A 169 -25.54 -14.12 -3.92
C GLY A 169 -26.37 -15.41 -3.74
N PHE A 170 -25.82 -16.52 -3.24
CA PHE A 170 -26.62 -17.72 -2.90
C PHE A 170 -27.00 -17.73 -1.41
N LYS A 171 -27.83 -16.77 -0.98
CA LYS A 171 -28.70 -17.00 0.17
C LYS A 171 -29.69 -18.09 -0.22
N ALA A 172 -29.48 -19.31 0.27
CA ALA A 172 -30.49 -20.35 0.28
C ALA A 172 -31.79 -19.74 0.85
N ARG A 173 -32.82 -19.64 0.01
CA ARG A 173 -34.20 -19.47 0.49
C ARG A 173 -34.49 -20.68 1.39
N ARG A 174 -34.63 -20.44 2.69
CA ARG A 174 -35.41 -21.26 3.59
C ARG A 174 -36.49 -20.37 4.19
#